data_AF-H2JFE2-F1
#
_entry.id   AF-H2JFE2-F1
#
_cell.length_a   1.000
_cell.length_b   1.000
_cell.length_c   1.000
_cell.angle_alpha   90.00
_cell.angle_beta   90.00
_cell.angle_gamma   90.00
#
_symmetry.space_group_name_H-M   'P 1'
#
loop_
_entity.id
_entity.type
_entity.pdbx_description
1 polymer ?
#
loop_
_entity_poly.entity_id
_entity_poly.type
_entity_poly.pdbx_seq_one_letter_code
_entity_poly.pdbx_strand_id
1 'polypeptide(L)' 'MTGYPLDRLYEEVAFLSYYLHWDYKTVLGLEHFERERWCREVSEINKKLNGDEGKKDFFEV' A
#
# COMPACT_ATOMS: atom_id res chain seq x y z
N MET A 1 10.59 6.69 20.81
CA MET A 1 10.04 7.23 19.55
C MET A 1 10.52 6.30 18.44
N THR A 2 9.78 5.24 18.17
CA THR A 2 10.05 4.37 17.02
C THR A 2 9.57 5.15 15.80
N GLY A 3 10.49 5.74 15.04
CA GLY A 3 10.16 6.38 13.77
C GLY A 3 9.52 5.37 12.82
N TYR A 4 8.73 5.86 11.88
CA TYR A 4 8.12 4.99 10.87
C TYR A 4 9.22 4.22 10.12
N PRO A 5 9.12 2.88 9.98
CA PRO A 5 10.14 2.11 9.28
C PRO A 5 10.24 2.60 7.83
N LEU A 6 11.41 3.11 7.46
CA LEU A 6 11.65 3.69 6.15
C LEU A 6 11.41 2.65 5.04
N ASP A 7 11.76 1.38 5.32
CA ASP A 7 11.52 0.25 4.43
C ASP A 7 10.02 0.10 4.10
N ARG A 8 9.14 0.18 5.12
CA ARG A 8 7.68 0.12 4.90
C ARG A 8 7.18 1.25 4.03
N LEU A 9 7.72 2.46 4.18
CA LEU A 9 7.33 3.60 3.35
C LEU A 9 7.62 3.33 1.86
N TYR A 10 8.80 2.79 1.55
CA TYR A 10 9.15 2.44 0.18
C TYR A 10 8.25 1.31 -0.37
N GLU A 11 7.89 0.34 0.45
CA GLU A 11 6.97 -0.73 0.09
C GLU A 11 5.56 -0.19 -0.23
N GLU A 12 5.00 0.67 0.63
CA GLU A 12 3.71 1.33 0.39
C GLU A 12 3.71 2.16 -0.89
N VAL A 13 4.78 2.93 -1.11
CA VAL A 13 4.91 3.79 -2.28
C VAL A 13 5.02 2.96 -3.55
N ALA A 14 5.85 1.92 -3.56
CA ALA A 14 6.00 1.03 -4.70
C ALA A 14 4.68 0.30 -5.01
N PHE A 15 3.98 -0.17 -3.98
CA PHE A 15 2.68 -0.85 -4.12
C PHE A 15 1.64 0.06 -4.76
N LEU A 16 1.44 1.26 -4.21
CA LEU A 16 0.46 2.20 -4.73
C LEU A 16 0.82 2.70 -6.13
N SER A 17 2.09 3.02 -6.40
CA SER A 17 2.52 3.42 -7.74
C SER A 17 2.37 2.29 -8.77
N TYR A 18 2.52 1.02 -8.38
CA TYR A 18 2.32 -0.11 -9.28
C TYR A 18 0.84 -0.33 -9.64
N TYR A 19 -0.06 -0.29 -8.65
CA TYR A 19 -1.49 -0.59 -8.87
C TYR A 19 -2.32 0.60 -9.33
N LEU A 20 -2.01 1.80 -8.84
CA LEU A 20 -2.77 3.03 -9.14
C LEU A 20 -2.08 3.89 -10.21
N HIS A 21 -0.86 3.54 -10.60
CA HIS A 21 -0.04 4.31 -11.55
C HIS A 21 0.17 5.78 -11.14
N TRP A 22 0.08 6.06 -9.84
CA TRP A 22 0.35 7.39 -9.29
C TRP A 22 1.84 7.68 -9.25
N ASP A 23 2.18 8.94 -9.48
CA ASP A 23 3.57 9.41 -9.38
C ASP A 23 4.09 9.30 -7.95
N TYR A 24 5.40 9.05 -7.83
CA TYR A 24 6.11 8.97 -6.56
C TYR A 24 5.81 10.16 -5.62
N LYS A 25 5.78 11.39 -6.17
CA LYS A 25 5.53 12.60 -5.39
C LYS A 25 4.10 12.66 -4.88
N THR A 26 3.13 12.17 -5.66
CA THR A 26 1.73 12.11 -5.25
C THR A 26 1.57 11.18 -4.06
N VAL A 27 2.18 9.99 -4.11
CA VAL A 27 2.06 9.00 -3.03
C VAL A 27 2.84 9.42 -1.78
N LEU A 28 4.00 10.06 -1.94
CA LEU A 28 4.73 10.64 -0.81
C LEU A 28 4.00 11.80 -0.14
N GLY A 29 3.27 12.60 -0.93
CA GLY A 29 2.50 13.74 -0.43
C GLY A 29 1.24 13.36 0.34
N LEU A 30 0.84 12.08 0.33
CA LEU A 30 -0.26 11.59 1.15
C LEU A 30 0.15 11.54 2.62
N GLU A 31 -0.79 11.95 3.48
CA GLU A 31 -0.70 11.73 4.91
C GLU A 31 -0.52 10.23 5.19
N HIS A 32 0.24 9.92 6.24
CA HIS A 32 0.60 8.55 6.56
C HIS A 32 -0.64 7.63 6.68
N PHE A 33 -1.68 8.11 7.35
CA PHE A 33 -2.94 7.37 7.53
C PHE A 33 -3.71 7.16 6.22
N GLU A 34 -3.66 8.14 5.30
CA GLU A 34 -4.28 7.98 3.98
C GLU A 34 -3.56 6.93 3.17
N ARG A 35 -2.22 6.93 3.18
CA ARG A 35 -1.42 5.93 2.45
C ARG A 35 -1.71 4.51 2.95
N GLU A 36 -1.78 4.30 4.27
CA GLU A 36 -2.15 2.99 4.84
C GLU A 36 -3.56 2.57 4.41
N ARG A 37 -4.52 3.51 4.41
CA ARG A 37 -5.89 3.24 3.96
C ARG A 37 -5.93 2.81 2.49
N TRP A 38 -5.24 3.54 1.62
CA TRP A 38 -5.18 3.22 0.20
C TRP A 38 -4.52 1.86 -0.06
N CYS A 39 -3.46 1.52 0.69
CA CYS A 39 -2.84 0.21 0.60
C CYS A 39 -3.85 -0.91 0.93
N ARG A 40 -4.65 -0.72 1.98
CA ARG A 40 -5.71 -1.67 2.36
C ARG A 40 -6.81 -1.78 1.31
N GLU A 41 -7.30 -0.66 0.79
CA GLU A 41 -8.35 -0.64 -0.24
C GLU A 41 -7.91 -1.32 -1.54
N VAL A 42 -6.68 -1.05 -2.00
CA VAL A 42 -6.11 -1.72 -3.17
C VAL A 42 -5.92 -3.22 -2.93
N SER A 43 -5.47 -3.63 -1.74
CA SER A 43 -5.37 -5.06 -1.37
C SER A 43 -6.72 -5.76 -1.43
N GLU A 44 -7.78 -5.16 -0.87
CA GLU A 44 -9.14 -5.70 -0.89
C GLU A 44 -9.70 -5.82 -2.31
N ILE A 45 -9.47 -4.82 -3.16
CA ILE A 45 -9.87 -4.87 -4.57
C ILE A 45 -9.13 -6.00 -5.30
N ASN A 46 -7.82 -6.14 -5.08
CA ASN A 46 -7.00 -7.15 -5.72
C ASN A 46 -7.40 -8.58 -5.30
N LYS A 47 -7.76 -8.77 -4.02
CA LYS A 47 -8.30 -10.05 -3.51
C LYS A 47 -9.63 -10.40 -4.19
N LYS A 48 -10.54 -9.44 -4.28
CA LYS A 48 -11.85 -9.63 -4.96
C LYS A 48 -11.71 -9.94 -6.44
N LEU A 49 -10.81 -9.25 -7.14
CA LEU A 49 -10.58 -9.43 -8.58
C LEU A 49 -9.94 -10.78 -8.91
N ASN A 50 -9.00 -11.25 -8.09
CA ASN A 50 -8.33 -12.53 -8.33
C ASN A 50 -9.12 -13.74 -7.79
N GLY A 51 -10.21 -13.54 -7.03
CA GLY A 51 -10.97 -14.64 -6.42
C GLY A 51 -10.13 -15.51 -5.49
N ASP A 52 -9.03 -14.97 -4.98
CA ASP A 52 -7.96 -15.71 -4.32
C ASP A 52 -8.08 -15.49 -2.81
N GLU A 53 -8.79 -16.41 -2.14
CA GLU A 53 -9.00 -16.43 -0.69
C GLU A 53 -7.70 -16.76 0.11
N GLY A 54 -6.53 -16.79 -0.55
CA GLY A 54 -5.29 -17.34 0.03
C GLY A 54 -4.03 -16.47 -0.03
N LYS A 55 -4.03 -15.31 -0.70
CA LYS A 55 -2.84 -14.45 -0.73
C LYS A 55 -2.80 -13.50 0.47
N LYS A 56 -1.80 -13.70 1.32
CA LYS A 56 -1.43 -12.83 2.46
C LYS A 56 -1.37 -11.36 2.01
N ASP A 57 -1.92 -10.48 2.83
CA ASP A 57 -1.80 -9.04 2.58
C ASP A 57 -0.31 -8.68 2.49
N PHE A 58 0.05 -7.89 1.48
CA PHE A 58 1.44 -7.45 1.26
C PHE A 58 2.03 -6.72 2.49
N PHE A 59 1.17 -6.27 3.41
CA PHE A 59 1.52 -5.52 4.61
C PHE A 59 1.23 -6.26 5.93
N GLU A 60 0.77 -7.52 5.89
CA GLU A 60 0.66 -8.37 7.09
C GLU A 60 2.08 -8.74 7.59
N VAL A 61 2.47 -8.11 8.70
CA VAL A 61 3.66 -8.45 9.51
C VAL A 61 3.19 -9.05 10.82
#